data_AF-A0A528AVZ4-F1
#
_entry.id   AF-A0A528AVZ4-F1
#
_cell.length_a   1.000
_cell.length_b   1.000
_cell.length_c   1.000
_cell.angle_alpha   90.00
_cell.angle_beta   90.00
_cell.angle_gamma   90.00
#
_symmetry.space_group_name_H-M   'P 1'
#
loop_
_entity.id
_entity.type
_entity.pdbx_description
1 polymer ?
#
loop_
_entity_poly.entity_id
_entity_poly.type
_entity_poly.pdbx_seq_one_letter_code
_entity_poly.pdbx_strand_id
1 'polypeptide(L)'
;RENVLTLRAERPGVYRGQCAEFCGLQHSHMALFVIAEDEESYRQWASAQRKAGLQPREPEIVAGKALFMARQCAACHTIRGTEASGTTGPDLTHIGSRHT
;
A
#
# COMPACT_ATOMS: atom_id res chain seq x y z
N ARG A 1 25.14 3.35 -3.58
CA ARG A 1 25.06 2.87 -4.99
C ARG A 1 23.58 2.79 -5.34
N GLU A 2 23.21 3.25 -6.52
CA GLU A 2 21.83 3.16 -7.02
C GLU A 2 21.80 2.14 -8.18
N ASN A 3 20.79 1.27 -8.20
CA ASN A 3 20.55 0.32 -9.28
C ASN A 3 19.19 0.66 -9.89
N VAL A 4 19.14 0.87 -11.21
CA VAL A 4 17.93 1.29 -11.91
C VAL A 4 17.59 0.25 -12.97
N LEU A 5 16.30 -0.12 -13.05
CA LEU A 5 15.74 -0.99 -14.08
C LEU A 5 14.50 -0.32 -14.66
N THR A 6 14.40 -0.26 -15.98
CA THR A 6 13.22 0.25 -16.69
C THR A 6 12.37 -0.93 -17.16
N LEU A 7 11.08 -0.91 -16.84
CA LEU A 7 10.09 -1.86 -17.33
C LEU A 7 9.05 -1.14 -18.19
N ARG A 8 8.81 -1.65 -19.40
CA ARG A 8 7.71 -1.22 -20.28
C ARG A 8 6.70 -2.35 -20.40
N ALA A 9 5.52 -2.18 -19.82
CA ALA A 9 4.42 -3.13 -20.00
C ALA A 9 3.73 -2.88 -21.35
N GLU A 10 3.85 -3.82 -22.28
CA GLU A 10 3.24 -3.70 -23.62
C GLU A 10 1.75 -4.04 -23.63
N ARG A 11 1.24 -4.67 -22.56
CA ARG A 11 -0.15 -5.05 -22.39
C ARG A 11 -0.61 -4.75 -20.97
N PRO A 12 -1.87 -4.33 -20.76
CA PRO A 12 -2.45 -4.29 -19.43
C PRO A 12 -2.40 -5.67 -18.75
N GLY A 13 -2.24 -5.67 -17.43
CA GLY A 13 -2.21 -6.89 -16.65
C GLY A 13 -1.42 -6.78 -15.36
N VAL A 14 -1.45 -7.87 -14.58
CA VAL A 14 -0.72 -7.99 -13.32
C VAL A 14 0.57 -8.76 -13.57
N TYR A 15 1.70 -8.09 -13.37
CA TYR A 15 3.03 -8.66 -13.49
C TYR A 15 3.60 -8.91 -12.10
N ARG A 16 3.80 -10.19 -11.76
CA ARG A 16 4.39 -10.57 -10.48
C ARG A 16 5.91 -10.52 -10.56
N GLY A 17 6.53 -9.69 -9.73
CA GLY A 17 7.96 -9.65 -9.50
C GLY A 17 8.34 -10.46 -8.26
N GLN A 18 9.55 -11.02 -8.29
CA GLN A 18 10.16 -11.71 -7.17
C GLN A 18 11.48 -11.06 -6.84
N CYS A 19 11.79 -10.97 -5.54
CA CYS A 19 13.15 -10.67 -5.11
C CYS A 19 14.11 -11.72 -5.69
N ALA A 20 15.16 -11.27 -6.38
CA ALA A 20 16.11 -12.14 -7.07
C ALA A 20 17.45 -12.30 -6.32
N GLU A 21 17.51 -11.86 -5.08
CA GLU A 21 18.71 -11.94 -4.23
C GLU A 21 18.31 -12.34 -2.80
N PHE A 22 18.99 -13.33 -2.24
CA PHE A 22 18.69 -13.81 -0.89
C PHE A 22 18.92 -12.70 0.14
N CYS A 23 17.86 -12.32 0.84
CA CYS A 23 17.86 -11.22 1.82
C CYS A 23 17.50 -11.68 3.24
N GLY A 24 17.38 -12.99 3.48
CA GLY A 24 17.01 -13.57 4.77
C GLY A 24 15.86 -14.58 4.67
N LEU A 25 15.36 -15.03 5.82
CA LEU A 25 14.37 -16.13 5.90
C LEU A 25 13.05 -15.84 5.19
N GLN A 26 12.67 -14.58 5.05
CA GLN A 26 11.44 -14.16 4.34
C GLN A 26 11.67 -13.95 2.83
N HIS A 27 12.84 -14.30 2.29
CA HIS A 27 13.21 -14.07 0.89
C HIS A 27 12.16 -14.60 -0.10
N SER A 28 11.66 -15.82 0.09
CA SER A 28 10.65 -16.43 -0.80
C SER A 28 9.27 -15.76 -0.74
N HIS A 29 9.01 -14.98 0.32
CA HIS A 29 7.76 -14.25 0.52
C HIS A 29 7.84 -12.81 -0.02
N MET A 30 9.04 -12.35 -0.39
CA MET A 30 9.28 -11.00 -0.87
C MET A 30 8.89 -10.87 -2.35
N ALA A 31 7.58 -10.85 -2.57
CA ALA A 31 6.95 -10.62 -3.87
C ALA A 31 6.54 -9.16 -4.05
N LEU A 32 6.43 -8.73 -5.29
CA LEU A 32 5.83 -7.45 -5.65
C LEU A 32 4.92 -7.62 -6.87
N PHE A 33 3.97 -6.71 -7.04
CA PHE A 33 3.11 -6.67 -8.21
C PHE A 33 3.27 -5.33 -8.93
N VAL A 34 3.42 -5.38 -10.25
CA VAL A 34 3.25 -4.23 -11.13
C VAL A 34 1.91 -4.40 -11.83
N ILE A 35 1.00 -3.48 -11.57
CA ILE A 35 -0.35 -3.47 -12.16
C ILE A 35 -0.29 -2.48 -13.32
N ALA A 36 -0.23 -3.00 -14.54
CA ALA A 36 -0.23 -2.20 -15.76
C ALA A 36 -1.66 -1.97 -16.21
N GLU A 37 -2.07 -0.72 -16.24
CA GLU A 37 -3.41 -0.28 -16.66
C GLU A 37 -3.25 0.63 -17.88
N ASP A 38 -4.37 0.92 -18.56
CA ASP A 38 -4.39 2.03 -19.51
C ASP A 38 -4.18 3.38 -18.78
N GLU A 39 -3.84 4.40 -19.56
CA GLU A 39 -3.45 5.71 -19.01
C GLU A 39 -4.59 6.38 -18.22
N GLU A 40 -5.83 6.25 -18.68
CA GLU A 40 -6.98 6.87 -18.03
C GLU A 40 -7.23 6.21 -16.67
N SER A 41 -7.31 4.88 -16.65
CA SER A 41 -7.51 4.10 -15.43
C SER A 41 -6.40 4.35 -14.41
N TYR A 42 -5.13 4.39 -14.84
CA TYR A 42 -4.00 4.73 -13.97
C TYR A 42 -4.13 6.14 -13.39
N ARG A 43 -4.49 7.15 -14.20
CA ARG A 43 -4.63 8.54 -13.73
C ARG A 43 -5.74 8.65 -12.68
N GLN A 44 -6.88 7.97 -12.90
CA GLN A 44 -7.99 7.92 -11.96
C GLN A 44 -7.57 7.25 -10.65
N TRP A 45 -6.96 6.07 -10.74
CA TRP A 45 -6.43 5.33 -9.59
C TRP A 45 -5.42 6.17 -8.79
N ALA A 46 -4.42 6.75 -9.46
CA ALA A 46 -3.38 7.53 -8.80
C ALA A 46 -3.96 8.77 -8.09
N SER A 47 -4.98 9.40 -8.68
CA SER A 47 -5.71 10.50 -8.05
C SER A 47 -6.46 10.04 -6.80
N ALA A 48 -7.13 8.89 -6.85
CA ALA A 48 -7.81 8.31 -5.70
C ALA A 48 -6.82 7.95 -4.57
N GLN A 49 -5.69 7.33 -4.91
CA GLN A 49 -4.68 6.90 -3.93
C GLN A 49 -4.05 8.07 -3.15
N ARG A 50 -3.96 9.25 -3.75
CA ARG A 50 -3.46 10.46 -3.08
C ARG A 50 -4.42 11.02 -2.02
N LYS A 51 -5.71 10.64 -2.04
CA LYS A 51 -6.68 11.11 -1.07
C LYS A 51 -6.41 10.51 0.32
N ALA A 52 -6.90 11.21 1.35
CA ALA A 52 -6.95 10.69 2.70
C ALA A 52 -7.94 9.51 2.81
N GLY A 53 -7.83 8.74 3.89
CA GLY A 53 -8.80 7.70 4.22
C GLY A 53 -10.19 8.30 4.51
N LEU A 54 -11.23 7.50 4.30
CA LEU A 54 -12.60 7.89 4.63
C LEU A 54 -12.76 7.98 6.14
N GLN A 55 -13.53 8.97 6.61
CA GLN A 55 -13.90 9.01 8.02
C GLN A 55 -14.95 7.94 8.31
N PRO A 56 -14.73 7.10 9.33
CA PRO A 56 -15.65 6.02 9.65
C PRO A 56 -16.97 6.58 10.19
N ARG A 57 -18.09 6.02 9.73
CA ARG A 57 -19.44 6.39 10.19
C ARG A 57 -20.12 5.23 10.91
N GLU A 58 -19.74 4.01 10.55
CA GLU A 58 -20.26 2.77 11.07
C GLU A 58 -19.65 2.47 12.46
N PRO A 59 -20.46 2.07 13.47
CA PRO A 59 -19.98 1.91 14.85
C PRO A 59 -18.76 0.98 14.99
N GLU A 60 -18.74 -0.11 14.23
CA GLU A 60 -17.63 -1.07 14.25
C GLU A 60 -16.33 -0.46 13.73
N ILE A 61 -16.40 0.32 12.64
CA ILE A 61 -15.21 0.96 12.06
C ILE A 61 -14.71 2.09 12.95
N VAL A 62 -15.62 2.82 13.62
CA VAL A 62 -15.25 3.82 14.65
C VAL A 62 -14.52 3.15 15.82
N ALA A 63 -15.03 2.02 16.31
CA ALA A 63 -14.36 1.25 17.36
C ALA A 63 -12.99 0.72 16.91
N GLY A 64 -12.88 0.23 15.67
CA GLY A 64 -11.62 -0.20 15.07
C GLY A 64 -10.60 0.94 14.97
N LYS A 65 -11.02 2.13 14.54
CA LYS A 65 -10.17 3.34 14.53
C LYS A 65 -9.69 3.69 15.94
N ALA A 66 -10.58 3.64 16.94
CA ALA A 66 -10.20 3.92 18.32
C ALA A 66 -9.15 2.92 18.85
N LEU A 67 -9.31 1.62 18.56
CA LEU A 67 -8.32 0.60 18.90
C LEU A 67 -6.99 0.83 18.17
N PHE A 68 -7.03 1.15 16.88
CA PHE A 68 -5.82 1.42 16.09
C PHE A 68 -4.99 2.57 16.69
N MET A 69 -5.66 3.63 17.18
CA MET A 69 -5.00 4.78 17.82
C MET A 69 -4.57 4.50 19.25
N ALA A 70 -5.39 3.78 20.02
CA ALA A 70 -5.09 3.46 21.41
C ALA A 70 -3.99 2.40 21.55
N ARG A 71 -3.73 1.62 20.51
CA ARG A 71 -2.65 0.64 20.42
C ARG A 71 -1.49 1.22 19.60
N GLN A 72 -0.32 0.60 19.70
CA GLN A 72 0.90 1.04 19.00
C GLN A 72 0.85 0.85 17.46
N CYS A 73 -0.30 0.59 16.84
CA CYS A 73 -0.42 0.48 15.39
C CYS A 73 -0.04 1.81 14.71
N ALA A 74 -0.55 2.93 15.23
CA ALA A 74 -0.27 4.28 14.72
C ALA A 74 1.20 4.72 14.85
N ALA A 75 1.97 4.08 15.75
CA ALA A 75 3.40 4.36 15.90
C ALA A 75 4.21 3.88 14.70
N CYS A 76 3.79 2.78 14.06
CA CYS A 76 4.49 2.21 12.90
C CYS A 76 3.83 2.55 11.57
N HIS A 77 2.50 2.71 11.53
CA HIS A 77 1.75 2.81 10.29
C HIS A 77 1.05 4.16 10.13
N THR A 78 1.03 4.66 8.89
CA THR A 78 0.30 5.86 8.50
C THR A 78 -1.13 5.52 8.08
N ILE A 79 -2.08 6.37 8.48
CA ILE A 79 -3.41 6.48 7.87
C ILE A 79 -3.71 7.96 7.63
N ARG A 80 -3.63 8.42 6.38
CA ARG A 80 -3.88 9.83 6.03
C ARG A 80 -5.28 10.26 6.47
N GLY A 81 -5.37 11.45 7.05
CA GLY A 81 -6.63 11.98 7.61
C GLY A 81 -6.87 11.57 9.07
N THR A 82 -5.84 11.05 9.74
CA THR A 82 -5.82 10.76 11.18
C THR A 82 -4.50 11.21 11.79
N GLU A 83 -4.33 11.05 13.09
CA GLU A 83 -3.07 11.33 13.81
C GLU A 83 -2.00 10.24 13.57
N ALA A 84 -2.35 9.11 12.95
CA ALA A 84 -1.40 8.05 12.65
C ALA A 84 -0.46 8.43 11.49
N SER A 85 0.81 8.66 11.82
CA SER A 85 1.85 9.10 10.89
C SER A 85 3.13 8.25 10.93
N GLY A 86 3.07 7.03 11.47
CA GLY A 86 4.21 6.12 11.51
C GLY A 86 4.66 5.69 10.12
N THR A 87 5.98 5.63 9.90
CA THR A 87 6.60 5.32 8.60
C THR A 87 7.50 4.09 8.62
N THR A 88 7.62 3.41 9.77
CA THR A 88 8.36 2.15 9.90
C THR A 88 7.66 1.01 9.18
N GLY A 89 6.33 0.97 9.27
CA GLY A 89 5.47 0.04 8.55
C GLY A 89 4.89 0.68 7.28
N PRO A 90 4.27 -0.13 6.39
CA PRO A 90 3.60 0.38 5.21
C PRO A 90 2.44 1.32 5.56
N ASP A 91 2.19 2.27 4.67
CA ASP A 91 1.00 3.10 4.67
C ASP A 91 -0.27 2.26 4.45
N LEU A 92 -1.21 2.35 5.39
CA LEU A 92 -2.43 1.56 5.42
C LEU A 92 -3.66 2.32 4.87
N THR A 93 -3.51 3.57 4.45
CA THR A 93 -4.62 4.45 4.02
C THR A 93 -5.57 3.76 3.02
N HIS A 94 -5.01 3.03 2.05
CA HIS A 94 -5.75 2.32 1.00
C HIS A 94 -5.39 0.82 0.95
N ILE A 95 -5.02 0.23 2.10
CA ILE A 95 -4.56 -1.17 2.14
C ILE A 95 -5.60 -2.16 1.60
N GLY A 96 -6.89 -1.89 1.85
CA GLY A 96 -8.00 -2.75 1.40
C GLY A 96 -8.20 -2.78 -0.12
N SER A 97 -7.58 -1.88 -0.89
CA SER A 97 -7.64 -1.89 -2.35
C SER A 97 -6.46 -2.61 -3.01
N ARG A 98 -5.57 -3.25 -2.24
CA ARG A 98 -4.38 -3.92 -2.77
C ARG A 98 -4.67 -5.39 -3.11
N HIS A 99 -4.04 -5.88 -4.16
CA HIS A 99 -3.99 -7.32 -4.44
C HIS A 99 -3.12 -8.03 -3.40
N THR A 100 -3.54 -9.23 -3.00
CA THR A 100 -2.81 -10.15 -2.11
C THR A 100 -2.23 -11.31 -2.89
#